data_AF-A0A2N8MSL2-F1
#
_entry.id   AF-A0A2N8MSL2-F1
#
_cell.length_a   1.000
_cell.length_b   1.000
_cell.length_c   1.000
_cell.angle_alpha   90.00
_cell.angle_beta   90.00
_cell.angle_gamma   90.00
#
_symmetry.space_group_name_H-M   'P 1'
#
loop_
_entity.id
_entity.type
_entity.pdbx_description
1 polymer ?
#
loop_
_entity_poly.entity_id
_entity_poly.type
_entity_poly.pdbx_seq_one_letter_code
_entity_poly.pdbx_strand_id
1 'polypeptide(L)'
;MYIRSDSVLKYLLLAIHEQASDDEVAQTIMDTLEYIGTTSPYRGGRQLLNLLQFARRTARDRNADHTAQGLSDALDYSSGKMLEEDLNRKYPLYSGSGQDDKQMLERTMSGANALAAQEITDYLKENPGASGEEVRDYFTQQGRRALRFARARRQGHYGAFRIRSDISAWIVDVLADRVDYVHHFNGNRPSLDDLLALPDIDTILTVAQITRRRHQLAELRQIVENRYSSEENIQKALSGSWWIFGGKFIGELTRRRLTIGMEADIPLLRPDGVLHVVELKKANVEIVKRYRSGHVPTSPVHNAVGQAANYLRQFDEERSEIAERLGVETRRSFATVVIGHPMFQPDIEAWQINDALRTYGSHLSRIDILTYAELLDSAERSLDFGEATDHES
;
A
#
# COMPACT_ATOMS: atom_id res chain seq x y z
N MET A 1 4.48 36.16 -14.33
CA MET A 1 4.71 35.72 -12.93
C MET A 1 4.48 34.23 -12.90
N TYR A 2 5.51 33.44 -12.62
CA TYR A 2 5.38 31.99 -12.53
C TYR A 2 4.68 31.65 -11.21
N ILE A 3 3.58 30.91 -11.29
CA ILE A 3 2.79 30.50 -10.13
C ILE A 3 3.14 29.05 -9.86
N ARG A 4 3.73 28.78 -8.70
CA ARG A 4 4.11 27.43 -8.30
C ARG A 4 2.84 26.63 -8.04
N SER A 5 2.74 25.50 -8.72
CA SER A 5 1.73 24.46 -8.51
C SER A 5 2.46 23.15 -8.71
N ASP A 6 2.83 22.54 -7.59
CA ASP A 6 3.67 21.34 -7.51
C ASP A 6 3.15 20.43 -6.38
N SER A 7 3.83 19.31 -6.18
CA SER A 7 3.46 18.34 -5.15
C SER A 7 3.52 18.94 -3.75
N VAL A 8 4.46 19.86 -3.47
CA VAL A 8 4.61 20.53 -2.16
C VAL A 8 3.35 21.33 -1.83
N LEU A 9 2.84 22.12 -2.77
CA LEU A 9 1.59 22.86 -2.59
C LEU A 9 0.41 21.90 -2.33
N LYS A 10 0.36 20.78 -3.06
CA LYS A 10 -0.69 19.76 -2.88
C LYS A 10 -0.68 19.18 -1.45
N TYR A 11 0.47 18.76 -0.94
CA TYR A 11 0.55 18.18 0.41
C TYR A 11 0.23 19.19 1.49
N LEU A 12 0.64 20.45 1.32
CA LEU A 12 0.25 21.53 2.22
C LEU A 12 -1.27 21.67 2.28
N LEU A 13 -1.95 21.68 1.14
CA LEU A 13 -3.41 21.80 1.10
C LEU A 13 -4.11 20.58 1.72
N LEU A 14 -3.58 19.37 1.54
CA LEU A 14 -4.09 18.17 2.22
C LEU A 14 -3.95 18.26 3.74
N ALA A 15 -2.77 18.67 4.23
CA ALA A 15 -2.53 18.85 5.66
C ALA A 15 -3.43 19.94 6.28
N ILE A 16 -3.65 21.05 5.56
CA ILE A 16 -4.57 22.12 5.99
C ILE A 16 -6.02 21.61 6.01
N HIS A 17 -6.41 20.81 5.02
CA HIS A 17 -7.75 20.21 4.94
C HIS A 17 -8.02 19.27 6.12
N GLU A 18 -7.09 18.39 6.47
CA GLU A 18 -7.24 17.46 7.61
C GLU A 18 -7.44 18.18 8.95
N GLN A 19 -6.94 19.41 9.08
CA GLN A 19 -7.05 20.23 10.28
C GLN A 19 -8.25 21.19 10.25
N ALA A 20 -8.99 21.27 9.14
CA ALA A 20 -10.16 22.13 9.03
C ALA A 20 -11.33 21.52 9.80
N SER A 21 -11.76 22.20 10.87
CA SER A 21 -12.90 21.79 11.69
C SER A 21 -14.27 22.22 11.13
N ASP A 22 -14.29 23.04 10.09
CA ASP A 22 -15.49 23.60 9.46
C ASP A 22 -15.63 23.06 8.03
N ASP A 23 -16.80 22.47 7.75
CA ASP A 23 -17.09 21.79 6.48
C ASP A 23 -17.04 22.73 5.27
N GLU A 24 -17.45 24.00 5.43
CA GLU A 24 -17.41 24.97 4.34
C GLU A 24 -15.96 25.35 4.01
N VAL A 25 -15.12 25.52 5.04
CA VAL A 25 -13.69 25.77 4.86
C VAL A 25 -13.02 24.56 4.20
N ALA A 26 -13.29 23.34 4.67
CA ALA A 26 -12.77 22.10 4.09
C ALA A 26 -13.13 21.97 2.60
N GLN A 27 -14.39 22.25 2.24
CA GLN A 27 -14.84 22.18 0.85
C GLN A 27 -14.09 23.16 -0.05
N THR A 28 -13.84 24.40 0.38
CA THR A 28 -13.07 25.37 -0.43
C THR A 28 -11.62 24.95 -0.66
N ILE A 29 -11.04 24.18 0.26
CA ILE A 29 -9.70 23.60 0.11
C ILE A 29 -9.75 22.45 -0.89
N MET A 30 -10.79 21.60 -0.84
CA MET A 30 -11.02 20.52 -1.79
C MET A 30 -11.23 21.04 -3.22
N ASP A 31 -11.97 22.13 -3.40
CA ASP A 31 -12.15 22.77 -4.71
C ASP A 31 -10.80 23.25 -5.29
N THR A 32 -9.89 23.70 -4.41
CA THR A 32 -8.52 24.07 -4.79
C THR A 32 -7.69 22.84 -5.18
N LEU A 33 -7.80 21.74 -4.42
CA LEU A 33 -7.13 20.47 -4.70
C LEU A 33 -7.62 19.83 -6.01
N GLU A 34 -8.92 19.90 -6.30
CA GLU A 34 -9.50 19.44 -7.56
C GLU A 34 -8.97 20.27 -8.74
N TYR A 35 -8.86 21.59 -8.56
CA TYR A 35 -8.33 22.47 -9.59
C TYR A 35 -6.88 22.14 -9.95
N ILE A 36 -5.98 21.96 -8.97
CA ILE A 36 -4.55 21.67 -9.25
C ILE A 36 -4.36 20.30 -9.91
N GLY A 37 -5.29 19.37 -9.68
CA GLY A 37 -5.27 18.02 -10.24
C GLY A 37 -4.43 17.02 -9.45
N THR A 38 -4.58 15.74 -9.79
CA THR A 38 -3.99 14.63 -9.04
C THR A 38 -2.60 14.24 -9.51
N THR A 39 -2.24 14.56 -10.76
CA THR A 39 -0.99 14.16 -11.43
C THR A 39 -0.28 15.34 -12.08
N SER A 40 1.05 15.26 -12.14
CA SER A 40 1.88 16.26 -12.82
C SER A 40 1.63 16.24 -14.34
N PRO A 41 1.63 17.41 -15.02
CA PRO A 41 1.88 18.73 -14.48
C PRO A 41 0.65 19.32 -13.77
N TYR A 42 0.85 19.85 -12.56
CA TYR A 42 -0.22 20.46 -11.78
C TYR A 42 -0.68 21.78 -12.42
N ARG A 43 -1.98 22.02 -12.35
CA ARG A 43 -2.58 23.23 -12.91
C ARG A 43 -2.28 24.41 -11.98
N GLY A 44 -1.49 25.37 -12.48
CA GLY A 44 -1.21 26.63 -11.81
C GLY A 44 -2.01 27.79 -12.40
N GLY A 45 -1.55 29.02 -12.17
CA GLY A 45 -2.11 30.21 -12.81
C GLY A 45 -3.00 31.05 -11.90
N ARG A 46 -3.60 32.11 -12.45
CA ARG A 46 -4.35 33.11 -11.68
C ARG A 46 -5.58 32.52 -10.98
N GLN A 47 -6.18 31.48 -11.57
CA GLN A 47 -7.33 30.80 -10.99
C GLN A 47 -6.96 30.03 -9.71
N LEU A 48 -5.78 29.40 -9.65
CA LEU A 48 -5.27 28.81 -8.40
C LEU A 48 -5.17 29.86 -7.28
N LEU A 49 -4.59 31.03 -7.59
CA LEU A 49 -4.48 32.11 -6.60
C LEU A 49 -5.85 32.63 -6.15
N ASN A 50 -6.83 32.70 -7.06
CA ASN A 50 -8.19 33.10 -6.71
C ASN A 50 -8.87 32.09 -5.77
N LEU A 51 -8.71 30.79 -6.04
CA LEU A 51 -9.26 29.72 -5.20
C LEU A 51 -8.63 29.73 -3.80
N LEU A 52 -7.30 29.81 -3.72
CA LEU A 52 -6.58 29.95 -2.45
C LEU A 52 -6.99 31.21 -1.66
N GLN A 53 -7.21 32.34 -2.35
CA GLN A 53 -7.69 33.57 -1.73
C GLN A 53 -9.12 33.44 -1.22
N PHE A 54 -9.98 32.74 -1.96
CA PHE A 54 -11.35 32.47 -1.56
C PHE A 54 -11.38 31.59 -0.31
N ALA A 55 -10.69 30.44 -0.33
CA ALA A 55 -10.58 29.53 0.80
C ALA A 55 -10.06 30.25 2.07
N ARG A 56 -9.03 31.11 1.92
CA ARG A 56 -8.50 31.88 3.05
C ARG A 56 -9.51 32.87 3.63
N ARG A 57 -10.34 33.51 2.79
CA ARG A 57 -11.40 34.42 3.27
C ARG A 57 -12.47 33.66 4.02
N THR A 58 -12.93 32.55 3.45
CA THR A 58 -13.89 31.64 4.10
C THR A 58 -13.38 31.19 5.47
N ALA A 59 -12.11 30.78 5.57
CA ALA A 59 -11.49 30.40 6.84
C ALA A 59 -11.50 31.55 7.88
N ARG A 60 -11.25 32.80 7.46
CA ARG A 60 -11.30 33.96 8.36
C ARG A 60 -12.71 34.29 8.80
N ASP A 61 -13.67 34.25 7.89
CA ASP A 61 -15.08 34.54 8.20
C ASP A 61 -15.65 33.51 9.18
N ARG A 62 -15.11 32.29 9.17
CA ARG A 62 -15.43 31.19 10.09
C ARG A 62 -14.57 31.16 11.36
N ASN A 63 -13.72 32.15 11.60
CA ASN A 63 -12.77 32.21 12.74
C ASN A 63 -11.84 30.99 12.85
N ALA A 64 -11.49 30.36 11.72
CA ALA A 64 -10.54 29.25 11.64
C ALA A 64 -9.11 29.79 11.44
N ASP A 65 -8.56 30.46 12.46
CA ASP A 65 -7.31 31.21 12.36
C ASP A 65 -6.10 30.36 11.91
N HIS A 66 -6.01 29.11 12.40
CA HIS A 66 -4.93 28.19 12.01
C HIS A 66 -5.00 27.83 10.52
N THR A 67 -6.19 27.49 10.02
CA THR A 67 -6.45 27.17 8.63
C THR A 67 -6.24 28.39 7.72
N ALA A 68 -6.68 29.57 8.16
CA ALA A 68 -6.46 30.84 7.46
C ALA A 68 -4.96 31.17 7.34
N GLN A 69 -4.16 30.87 8.36
CA GLN A 69 -2.71 31.04 8.31
C GLN A 69 -2.07 30.06 7.31
N GLY A 70 -2.44 28.78 7.35
CA GLY A 70 -1.95 27.78 6.38
C GLY A 70 -2.26 28.15 4.93
N LEU A 71 -3.47 28.65 4.66
CA LEU A 71 -3.84 29.13 3.33
C LEU A 71 -3.12 30.42 2.92
N SER A 72 -2.67 31.24 3.87
CA SER A 72 -1.81 32.38 3.57
C SER A 72 -0.42 31.91 3.16
N ASP A 73 0.13 30.91 3.84
CA ASP A 73 1.44 30.34 3.52
C ASP A 73 1.40 29.62 2.16
N ALA A 74 0.30 28.94 1.83
CA ALA A 74 0.07 28.36 0.51
C ALA A 74 0.03 29.41 -0.61
N LEU A 75 -0.56 30.59 -0.36
CA LEU A 75 -0.56 31.73 -1.29
C LEU A 75 0.84 32.32 -1.47
N ASP A 76 1.58 32.49 -0.38
CA ASP A 76 2.93 33.03 -0.41
C ASP A 76 3.89 32.06 -1.10
N TYR A 77 3.74 30.75 -0.90
CA TYR A 77 4.47 29.72 -1.64
C TYR A 77 4.14 29.74 -3.14
N SER A 78 2.84 29.71 -3.48
CA SER A 78 2.36 29.72 -4.87
C SER A 78 2.80 30.96 -5.64
N SER A 79 2.95 32.09 -4.95
CA SER A 79 3.40 33.37 -5.52
C SER A 79 4.92 33.56 -5.49
N GLY A 80 5.67 32.62 -4.92
CA GLY A 80 7.14 32.66 -4.82
C GLY A 80 7.68 33.58 -3.73
N LYS A 81 6.84 34.01 -2.78
CA LYS A 81 7.23 34.81 -1.61
C LYS A 81 7.74 33.95 -0.45
N MET A 82 7.34 32.69 -0.39
CA MET A 82 7.80 31.71 0.60
C MET A 82 8.60 30.61 -0.09
N LEU A 83 9.74 30.21 0.50
CA LEU A 83 10.57 29.12 0.00
C LEU A 83 10.04 27.77 0.50
N GLU A 84 10.34 26.71 -0.23
CA GLU A 84 9.97 25.33 0.12
C GLU A 84 10.57 24.91 1.48
N GLU A 85 11.84 25.28 1.74
CA GLU A 85 12.51 25.00 3.02
C GLU A 85 11.79 25.63 4.22
N ASP A 86 11.26 26.85 4.05
CA ASP A 86 10.50 27.53 5.11
C ASP A 86 9.15 26.85 5.35
N LEU A 87 8.54 26.33 4.28
CA LEU A 87 7.29 25.58 4.34
C LEU A 87 7.48 24.25 5.09
N ASN A 88 8.54 23.51 4.76
CA ASN A 88 8.89 22.22 5.36
C ASN A 88 9.30 22.35 6.84
N ARG A 89 9.84 23.51 7.26
CA ARG A 89 10.10 23.79 8.68
C ARG A 89 8.82 24.04 9.47
N LYS A 90 7.83 24.66 8.84
CA LYS A 90 6.58 25.08 9.51
C LYS A 90 5.52 23.99 9.50
N TYR A 91 5.52 23.16 8.47
CA TYR A 91 4.56 22.08 8.26
C TYR A 91 5.31 20.77 8.03
N PRO A 92 4.95 19.68 8.71
CA PRO A 92 5.48 18.34 8.42
C PRO A 92 4.83 17.81 7.13
N LEU A 93 5.14 18.42 5.99
CA LEU A 93 4.53 18.12 4.68
C LEU A 93 4.92 16.74 4.14
N TYR A 94 6.01 16.19 4.67
CA TYR A 94 6.38 14.80 4.52
C TYR A 94 5.79 14.01 5.68
N SER A 95 4.48 13.78 5.66
CA SER A 95 3.87 12.74 6.47
C SER A 95 4.47 11.40 6.02
N GLY A 96 5.05 10.63 6.93
CA GLY A 96 5.71 9.35 6.68
C GLY A 96 4.81 8.20 6.19
N SER A 97 3.87 8.45 5.27
CA SER A 97 2.92 7.45 4.74
C SER A 97 3.46 6.63 3.56
N GLY A 98 4.64 6.97 3.00
CA GLY A 98 5.35 6.14 2.02
C GLY A 98 4.63 5.86 0.68
N GLN A 99 3.49 6.51 0.39
CA GLN A 99 2.70 6.22 -0.82
C GLN A 99 3.33 6.75 -2.11
N ASP A 100 4.00 7.89 -2.07
CA ASP A 100 4.67 8.45 -3.25
C ASP A 100 6.06 7.84 -3.48
N ASP A 101 6.75 7.49 -2.39
CA ASP A 101 7.96 6.68 -2.43
C ASP A 101 7.66 5.31 -3.05
N LYS A 102 6.51 4.69 -2.73
CA LYS A 102 6.04 3.44 -3.33
C LYS A 102 5.92 3.53 -4.85
N GLN A 103 5.26 4.55 -5.40
CA GLN A 103 5.12 4.69 -6.85
C GLN A 103 6.45 4.97 -7.54
N MET A 104 7.33 5.72 -6.90
CA MET A 104 8.67 6.00 -7.42
C MET A 104 9.56 4.75 -7.39
N LEU A 105 9.49 3.94 -6.33
CA LEU A 105 10.23 2.69 -6.19
C LEU A 105 9.73 1.64 -7.20
N GLU A 106 8.40 1.52 -7.36
CA GLU A 106 7.78 0.63 -8.36
C GLU A 106 8.19 1.01 -9.79
N ARG A 107 8.21 2.32 -10.13
CA ARG A 107 8.67 2.80 -11.44
C ARG A 107 10.18 2.58 -11.64
N THR A 108 10.97 2.76 -10.59
CA THR A 108 12.43 2.59 -10.64
C THR A 108 12.82 1.12 -10.77
N MET A 109 12.14 0.23 -10.06
CA MET A 109 12.32 -1.23 -10.16
C MET A 109 11.81 -1.76 -11.49
N SER A 110 10.64 -1.31 -11.95
CA SER A 110 10.11 -1.68 -13.28
C SER A 110 11.04 -1.22 -14.41
N GLY A 111 11.58 0.00 -14.32
CA GLY A 111 12.60 0.49 -15.27
C GLY A 111 13.91 -0.30 -15.20
N ALA A 112 14.35 -0.70 -14.01
CA ALA A 112 15.55 -1.53 -13.84
C ALA A 112 15.36 -2.93 -14.43
N ASN A 113 14.21 -3.56 -14.18
CA ASN A 113 13.86 -4.87 -14.71
C ASN A 113 13.72 -4.85 -16.24
N ALA A 114 13.12 -3.80 -16.80
CA ALA A 114 13.01 -3.64 -18.25
C ALA A 114 14.39 -3.47 -18.91
N LEU A 115 15.30 -2.72 -18.29
CA LEU A 115 16.67 -2.57 -18.78
C LEU A 115 17.48 -3.87 -18.67
N ALA A 116 17.33 -4.60 -17.55
CA ALA A 116 17.96 -5.90 -17.38
C ALA A 116 17.44 -6.92 -18.40
N ALA A 117 16.13 -6.98 -18.62
CA ALA A 117 15.53 -7.86 -19.63
C ALA A 117 15.99 -7.51 -21.05
N GLN A 118 16.13 -6.21 -21.36
CA GLN A 118 16.65 -5.75 -22.64
C GLN A 118 18.11 -6.16 -22.83
N GLU A 119 18.94 -5.99 -21.80
CA GLU A 119 20.36 -6.37 -21.85
C GLU A 119 20.56 -7.90 -21.91
N ILE A 120 19.71 -8.70 -21.26
CA ILE A 120 19.65 -10.15 -21.45
C ILE A 120 19.28 -10.48 -22.90
N THR A 121 18.28 -9.79 -23.45
CA THR A 121 17.83 -10.01 -24.84
C THR A 121 18.94 -9.70 -25.84
N ASP A 122 19.67 -8.60 -25.64
CA ASP A 122 20.75 -8.19 -26.54
C ASP A 122 21.97 -9.11 -26.39
N TYR A 123 22.30 -9.55 -25.16
CA TYR A 123 23.32 -10.56 -24.93
C TYR A 123 22.99 -11.91 -25.60
N LEU A 124 21.74 -12.37 -25.52
CA LEU A 124 21.28 -13.61 -26.15
C LEU A 124 21.20 -13.52 -27.69
N LYS A 125 20.98 -12.33 -28.25
CA LYS A 125 21.09 -12.13 -29.71
C LYS A 125 22.52 -12.29 -30.21
N GLU A 126 23.48 -11.76 -29.44
CA GLU A 126 24.90 -11.88 -29.75
C GLU A 126 25.46 -13.28 -29.42
N ASN A 127 24.82 -13.98 -28.48
CA ASN A 127 25.21 -15.31 -27.99
C ASN A 127 24.01 -16.28 -27.94
N PRO A 128 23.48 -16.72 -29.11
CA PRO A 128 22.24 -17.50 -29.18
C PRO A 128 22.33 -18.93 -28.60
N GLY A 129 23.54 -19.39 -28.27
CA GLY A 129 23.79 -20.67 -27.59
C GLY A 129 24.14 -20.53 -26.11
N ALA A 130 24.09 -19.32 -25.54
CA ALA A 130 24.47 -19.10 -24.15
C ALA A 130 23.53 -19.84 -23.20
N SER A 131 24.13 -20.62 -22.31
CA SER A 131 23.47 -21.25 -21.17
C SER A 131 23.04 -20.20 -20.15
N GLY A 132 22.07 -20.57 -19.29
CA GLY A 132 21.64 -19.69 -18.19
C GLY A 132 22.79 -19.32 -17.23
N GLU A 133 23.79 -20.18 -17.12
CA GLU A 133 24.99 -19.93 -16.31
C GLU A 133 25.88 -18.84 -16.90
N GLU A 134 26.08 -18.84 -18.22
CA GLU A 134 26.84 -17.80 -18.93
C GLU A 134 26.13 -16.44 -18.91
N VAL A 135 24.79 -16.41 -18.93
CA VAL A 135 24.01 -15.17 -18.76
C VAL A 135 24.17 -14.61 -17.34
N ARG A 136 24.10 -15.48 -16.32
CA ARG A 136 24.30 -15.10 -14.91
C ARG A 136 25.70 -14.54 -14.68
N ASP A 137 26.72 -15.21 -15.21
CA ASP A 137 28.12 -14.82 -15.01
C ASP A 137 28.43 -13.50 -15.74
N TYR A 138 27.88 -13.28 -16.94
CA TYR A 138 27.94 -12.01 -17.66
C TYR A 138 27.37 -10.87 -16.79
N PHE A 139 26.18 -11.04 -16.22
CA PHE A 139 25.55 -10.02 -15.37
C PHE A 139 26.34 -9.77 -14.08
N THR A 140 26.86 -10.82 -13.45
CA THR A 140 27.66 -10.75 -12.23
C THR A 140 28.97 -9.99 -12.47
N GLN A 141 29.58 -10.17 -13.64
CA GLN A 141 30.83 -9.50 -14.00
C GLN A 141 30.62 -8.02 -14.35
N GLN A 142 29.48 -7.66 -14.95
CA GLN A 142 29.13 -6.27 -15.24
C GLN A 142 28.79 -5.46 -13.97
N GLY A 143 28.31 -6.11 -12.91
CA GLY A 143 27.97 -5.47 -11.62
C GLY A 143 29.14 -4.87 -10.82
N ARG A 144 30.41 -5.17 -11.17
CA ARG A 144 31.60 -4.86 -10.35
C ARG A 144 32.41 -3.60 -10.74
N ARG A 145 31.93 -2.71 -11.63
CA ARG A 145 32.68 -1.50 -12.07
C ARG A 145 32.13 -0.19 -11.45
N ALA A 146 32.96 0.57 -10.72
CA ALA A 146 32.63 1.82 -10.01
C ALA A 146 32.61 3.11 -10.89
N LEU A 147 31.91 4.17 -10.46
CA LEU A 147 31.30 5.23 -11.32
C LEU A 147 31.76 6.70 -11.09
N ARG A 148 31.60 7.58 -12.11
CA ARG A 148 31.90 9.05 -12.13
C ARG A 148 30.97 9.84 -13.09
N PHE A 149 30.77 11.16 -12.90
CA PHE A 149 29.81 12.01 -13.66
C PHE A 149 30.42 13.18 -14.50
N ALA A 150 29.76 13.55 -15.62
CA ALA A 150 29.98 14.81 -16.37
C ALA A 150 28.71 15.31 -17.12
N ARG A 151 28.54 16.65 -17.22
CA ARG A 151 27.33 17.35 -17.71
C ARG A 151 27.24 17.41 -19.25
N ALA A 152 26.08 17.08 -19.84
CA ALA A 152 25.81 17.21 -21.29
C ALA A 152 25.00 18.49 -21.64
N ARG A 153 25.13 18.94 -22.90
CA ARG A 153 25.08 20.34 -23.36
C ARG A 153 23.72 20.90 -23.86
N ARG A 154 22.55 20.37 -23.49
CA ARG A 154 21.23 20.92 -23.91
C ARG A 154 20.26 21.13 -22.74
N GLN A 155 19.61 22.30 -22.70
CA GLN A 155 18.63 22.63 -21.64
C GLN A 155 17.42 21.68 -21.70
N GLY A 156 17.05 21.13 -20.54
CA GLY A 156 15.90 20.25 -20.38
C GLY A 156 16.11 18.79 -20.80
N HIS A 157 17.32 18.39 -21.19
CA HIS A 157 17.63 16.99 -21.55
C HIS A 157 18.84 16.49 -20.77
N TYR A 158 18.68 15.36 -20.07
CA TYR A 158 19.79 14.58 -19.56
C TYR A 158 20.14 13.52 -20.62
N GLY A 159 21.36 13.57 -21.15
CA GLY A 159 21.90 12.45 -21.91
C GLY A 159 22.35 11.38 -20.94
N ALA A 160 21.59 10.30 -20.81
CA ALA A 160 21.97 9.15 -20.00
C ALA A 160 22.98 8.31 -20.78
N PHE A 161 24.27 8.50 -20.50
CA PHE A 161 25.24 7.42 -20.68
C PHE A 161 25.45 6.76 -19.31
N ARG A 162 25.35 5.43 -19.32
CA ARG A 162 25.57 4.42 -18.27
C ARG A 162 26.46 4.90 -17.09
N ILE A 163 26.17 4.78 -15.77
CA ILE A 163 25.04 4.33 -14.92
C ILE A 163 25.27 4.92 -13.49
N ARG A 164 24.19 5.23 -12.75
CA ARG A 164 23.84 5.13 -11.29
C ARG A 164 24.89 4.97 -10.15
N SER A 165 25.14 6.03 -9.38
CA SER A 165 25.67 5.93 -7.99
C SER A 165 24.79 6.58 -6.90
N ASP A 166 23.68 7.22 -7.27
CA ASP A 166 22.91 8.03 -6.28
C ASP A 166 21.72 7.26 -5.68
N ILE A 167 21.35 6.12 -6.26
CA ILE A 167 20.19 5.33 -5.81
C ILE A 167 20.52 4.54 -4.55
N SER A 168 21.75 4.03 -4.41
CA SER A 168 22.19 3.31 -3.22
C SER A 168 22.35 4.26 -2.02
N ALA A 169 22.89 5.46 -2.21
CA ALA A 169 23.00 6.45 -1.14
C ALA A 169 21.61 6.91 -0.65
N TRP A 170 20.65 7.13 -1.56
CA TRP A 170 19.29 7.53 -1.19
C TRP A 170 18.47 6.40 -0.55
N ILE A 171 18.56 5.16 -1.06
CA ILE A 171 17.91 4.00 -0.44
C ILE A 171 18.44 3.77 0.97
N VAL A 172 19.75 3.91 1.18
CA VAL A 172 20.34 3.77 2.51
C VAL A 172 19.98 4.95 3.40
N ASP A 173 19.94 6.20 2.92
CA ASP A 173 19.48 7.35 3.73
C ASP A 173 18.00 7.22 4.13
N VAL A 174 17.12 6.74 3.25
CA VAL A 174 15.69 6.55 3.53
C VAL A 174 15.43 5.37 4.48
N LEU A 175 16.25 4.31 4.41
CA LEU A 175 16.13 3.14 5.28
C LEU A 175 16.86 3.32 6.62
N ALA A 176 18.01 3.99 6.66
CA ALA A 176 18.80 4.20 7.86
C ALA A 176 18.13 5.14 8.88
N ASP A 177 17.35 6.12 8.40
CA ASP A 177 16.67 7.10 9.27
C ASP A 177 15.28 6.62 9.76
N ARG A 178 14.80 5.45 9.30
CA ARG A 178 13.43 4.96 9.57
C ARG A 178 13.34 3.53 10.10
N VAL A 179 14.48 2.87 10.32
CA VAL A 179 14.54 1.54 10.93
C VAL A 179 15.14 1.67 12.33
N ASP A 180 14.28 1.69 13.36
CA ASP A 180 14.73 1.47 14.74
C ASP A 180 15.02 -0.03 14.93
N TYR A 181 16.30 -0.37 14.95
CA TYR A 181 16.77 -1.72 15.29
C TYR A 181 16.56 -1.98 16.78
N VAL A 182 15.54 -2.78 17.13
CA VAL A 182 15.46 -3.41 18.45
C VAL A 182 16.01 -4.83 18.33
N HIS A 183 17.34 -4.97 18.33
CA HIS A 183 17.99 -6.18 18.84
C HIS A 183 19.34 -5.88 19.49
N HIS A 184 19.59 -6.58 20.59
CA HIS A 184 20.71 -6.41 21.50
C HIS A 184 22.05 -6.70 20.80
N PHE A 185 22.73 -5.66 20.36
CA PHE A 185 24.18 -5.69 20.13
C PHE A 185 24.82 -4.49 20.83
N ASN A 186 25.97 -4.74 21.45
CA ASN A 186 26.70 -3.82 22.31
C ASN A 186 26.99 -2.48 21.61
N GLY A 187 26.18 -1.46 21.88
CA GLY A 187 26.58 -0.06 22.01
C GLY A 187 27.04 0.73 20.78
N ASN A 188 27.23 0.13 19.60
CA ASN A 188 27.65 0.86 18.40
C ASN A 188 26.62 0.77 17.27
N ARG A 189 26.19 1.93 16.77
CA ARG A 189 25.45 2.06 15.50
C ARG A 189 26.38 1.61 14.36
N PRO A 190 25.99 0.65 13.51
CA PRO A 190 26.79 0.28 12.34
C PRO A 190 26.88 1.47 11.36
N SER A 191 28.04 1.66 10.76
CA SER A 191 28.27 2.70 9.77
C SER A 191 27.74 2.30 8.39
N LEU A 192 27.57 3.27 7.50
CA LEU A 192 27.13 3.06 6.10
C LEU A 192 28.01 2.03 5.36
N ASP A 193 29.31 2.02 5.69
CA ASP A 193 30.30 1.11 5.11
C ASP A 193 30.12 -0.34 5.61
N ASP A 194 29.60 -0.53 6.83
CA ASP A 194 29.34 -1.86 7.41
C ASP A 194 28.10 -2.52 6.79
N LEU A 195 27.08 -1.72 6.45
CA LEU A 195 25.84 -2.20 5.79
C LEU A 195 26.07 -2.55 4.31
N LEU A 196 26.90 -1.78 3.62
CA LEU A 196 27.28 -2.04 2.22
C LEU A 196 28.32 -3.15 2.08
N ALA A 197 28.96 -3.56 3.19
CA ALA A 197 29.85 -4.71 3.25
C ALA A 197 29.13 -6.04 3.53
N LEU A 198 27.80 -6.02 3.75
CA LEU A 198 27.03 -7.25 3.88
C LEU A 198 26.97 -7.98 2.53
N PRO A 199 27.18 -9.32 2.50
CA PRO A 199 27.49 -10.02 1.25
C PRO A 199 26.32 -10.15 0.26
N ASP A 200 25.09 -9.79 0.63
CA ASP A 200 23.91 -10.13 -0.15
C ASP A 200 22.83 -9.04 -0.13
N ILE A 201 22.60 -8.44 -1.30
CA ILE A 201 21.55 -7.43 -1.54
C ILE A 201 20.17 -8.06 -1.32
N ASP A 202 20.03 -9.36 -1.58
CA ASP A 202 18.75 -10.06 -1.44
C ASP A 202 18.34 -10.13 0.04
N THR A 203 19.28 -10.30 0.97
CA THR A 203 19.00 -10.24 2.42
C THR A 203 18.49 -8.86 2.84
N ILE A 204 19.10 -7.77 2.34
CA ILE A 204 18.67 -6.40 2.66
C ILE A 204 17.25 -6.15 2.12
N LEU A 205 16.96 -6.61 0.91
CA LEU A 205 15.62 -6.49 0.32
C LEU A 205 14.57 -7.29 1.09
N THR A 206 14.89 -8.51 1.52
CA THR A 206 14.01 -9.34 2.35
C THR A 206 13.71 -8.68 3.68
N VAL A 207 14.73 -8.19 4.38
CA VAL A 207 14.55 -7.47 5.66
C VAL A 207 13.68 -6.23 5.46
N ALA A 208 13.94 -5.41 4.44
CA ALA A 208 13.13 -4.23 4.14
C ALA A 208 11.66 -4.59 3.84
N GLN A 209 11.42 -5.71 3.14
CA GLN A 209 10.07 -6.21 2.89
C GLN A 209 9.38 -6.67 4.17
N ILE A 210 10.07 -7.41 5.04
CA ILE A 210 9.53 -7.88 6.33
C ILE A 210 9.18 -6.68 7.22
N THR A 211 10.10 -5.72 7.37
CA THR A 211 9.86 -4.50 8.16
C THR A 211 8.66 -3.72 7.63
N ARG A 212 8.54 -3.57 6.31
CA ARG A 212 7.37 -2.93 5.68
C ARG A 212 6.08 -3.68 6.00
N ARG A 213 6.08 -5.01 5.88
CA ARG A 213 4.91 -5.84 6.17
C ARG A 213 4.50 -5.74 7.64
N ARG A 214 5.47 -5.70 8.57
CA ARG A 214 5.22 -5.47 10.01
C ARG A 214 4.56 -4.11 10.26
N HIS A 215 5.05 -3.04 9.62
CA HIS A 215 4.43 -1.71 9.74
C HIS A 215 2.99 -1.72 9.24
N GLN A 216 2.74 -2.29 8.06
CA GLN A 216 1.39 -2.41 7.51
C GLN A 216 0.46 -3.23 8.42
N LEU A 217 0.98 -4.30 9.03
CA LEU A 217 0.21 -5.12 9.97
C LEU A 217 -0.14 -4.34 11.24
N ALA A 218 0.79 -3.53 11.76
CA ALA A 218 0.55 -2.67 12.91
C ALA A 218 -0.51 -1.60 12.63
N GLU A 219 -0.45 -0.94 11.47
CA GLU A 219 -1.48 0.03 11.04
C GLU A 219 -2.85 -0.65 10.90
N LEU A 220 -2.89 -1.81 10.25
CA LEU A 220 -4.13 -2.57 10.09
C LEU A 220 -4.73 -2.97 11.44
N ARG A 221 -3.89 -3.42 12.38
CA ARG A 221 -4.30 -3.77 13.75
C ARG A 221 -4.97 -2.57 14.42
N GLN A 222 -4.37 -1.38 14.36
CA GLN A 222 -4.99 -0.16 14.91
C GLN A 222 -6.35 0.16 14.29
N ILE A 223 -6.50 -0.02 12.97
CA ILE A 223 -7.75 0.24 12.26
C ILE A 223 -8.81 -0.78 12.66
N VAL A 224 -8.49 -2.07 12.70
CA VAL A 224 -9.42 -3.14 13.05
C VAL A 224 -9.88 -3.03 14.51
N GLU A 225 -8.97 -2.68 15.43
CA GLU A 225 -9.26 -2.56 16.86
C GLU A 225 -10.04 -1.27 17.20
N ASN A 226 -10.12 -0.30 16.27
CA ASN A 226 -10.95 0.88 16.42
C ASN A 226 -12.44 0.56 16.17
N ARG A 227 -13.26 0.72 17.21
CA ARG A 227 -14.71 0.49 17.22
C ARG A 227 -15.48 1.25 16.11
N TYR A 228 -14.97 2.40 15.69
CA TYR A 228 -15.61 3.28 14.71
C TYR A 228 -15.15 3.03 13.27
N SER A 229 -14.23 2.10 13.06
CA SER A 229 -13.76 1.77 11.71
C SER A 229 -14.88 1.21 10.85
N SER A 230 -15.03 1.81 9.66
CA SER A 230 -15.93 1.32 8.62
C SER A 230 -15.29 0.16 7.86
N GLU A 231 -16.12 -0.57 7.09
CA GLU A 231 -15.64 -1.59 6.15
C GLU A 231 -14.69 -0.98 5.10
N GLU A 232 -14.99 0.24 4.64
CA GLU A 232 -14.16 0.98 3.69
C GLU A 232 -12.77 1.31 4.26
N ASN A 233 -12.68 1.71 5.54
CA ASN A 233 -11.39 1.97 6.19
C ASN A 233 -10.53 0.70 6.23
N ILE A 234 -11.15 -0.43 6.59
CA ILE A 234 -10.46 -1.72 6.67
C ILE A 234 -10.04 -2.19 5.27
N GLN A 235 -10.93 -2.06 4.28
CA GLN A 235 -10.62 -2.37 2.89
C GLN A 235 -9.44 -1.56 2.36
N LYS A 236 -9.42 -0.25 2.60
CA LYS A 236 -8.30 0.61 2.19
C LYS A 236 -6.99 0.18 2.82
N ALA A 237 -7.01 -0.23 4.10
CA ALA A 237 -5.84 -0.72 4.81
C ALA A 237 -5.33 -2.09 4.29
N LEU A 238 -6.26 -2.97 3.87
CA LEU A 238 -5.93 -4.28 3.32
C LEU A 238 -5.55 -4.25 1.83
N SER A 239 -5.91 -3.21 1.09
CA SER A 239 -5.67 -3.12 -0.36
C SER A 239 -4.17 -3.14 -0.68
N GLY A 240 -3.78 -4.05 -1.57
CA GLY A 240 -2.37 -4.28 -1.92
C GLY A 240 -1.58 -5.10 -0.90
N SER A 241 -2.21 -5.55 0.20
CA SER A 241 -1.61 -6.38 1.25
C SER A 241 -2.08 -7.84 1.16
N TRP A 242 -2.17 -8.39 -0.06
CA TRP A 242 -2.64 -9.76 -0.31
C TRP A 242 -1.89 -10.85 0.48
N TRP A 243 -0.63 -10.58 0.85
CA TRP A 243 0.22 -11.48 1.64
C TRP A 243 -0.36 -11.77 3.04
N ILE A 244 -1.21 -10.90 3.57
CA ILE A 244 -1.89 -11.07 4.87
C ILE A 244 -2.81 -12.30 4.86
N PHE A 245 -3.31 -12.70 3.69
CA PHE A 245 -4.11 -13.91 3.53
C PHE A 245 -3.25 -15.18 3.36
N GLY A 246 -1.93 -15.08 3.54
CA GLY A 246 -0.95 -16.15 3.47
C GLY A 246 -0.32 -16.35 2.07
N GLY A 247 0.62 -17.29 1.98
CA GLY A 247 1.42 -17.56 0.77
C GLY A 247 0.69 -18.26 -0.38
N LYS A 248 -0.66 -18.29 -0.38
CA LYS A 248 -1.48 -18.95 -1.41
C LYS A 248 -1.81 -18.02 -2.59
N PHE A 249 -1.47 -16.75 -2.49
CA PHE A 249 -1.81 -15.72 -3.45
C PHE A 249 -0.53 -15.10 -4.03
N ILE A 250 -0.61 -14.63 -5.27
CA ILE A 250 0.50 -13.96 -5.97
C ILE A 250 0.20 -12.50 -6.27
N GLY A 251 -1.03 -12.06 -5.99
CA GLY A 251 -1.45 -10.69 -6.24
C GLY A 251 -2.94 -10.46 -6.00
N GLU A 252 -3.35 -9.22 -6.28
CA GLU A 252 -4.72 -8.74 -6.28
C GLU A 252 -5.06 -8.24 -7.69
N LEU A 253 -6.28 -8.51 -8.18
CA LEU A 253 -6.72 -7.96 -9.45
C LEU A 253 -6.98 -6.47 -9.34
N THR A 254 -6.45 -5.70 -10.30
CA THR A 254 -6.68 -4.24 -10.37
C THR A 254 -8.16 -3.87 -10.50
N ARG A 255 -9.00 -4.77 -11.03
CA ARG A 255 -10.43 -4.53 -11.22
C ARG A 255 -11.26 -5.27 -10.18
N ARG A 256 -11.95 -4.51 -9.32
CA ARG A 256 -12.90 -5.02 -8.31
C ARG A 256 -14.26 -5.42 -8.87
N ARG A 257 -14.69 -4.76 -9.96
CA ARG A 257 -15.96 -5.06 -10.63
C ARG A 257 -15.82 -6.26 -11.57
N LEU A 258 -16.05 -7.44 -11.00
CA LEU A 258 -15.83 -8.72 -11.67
C LEU A 258 -16.96 -9.11 -12.62
N THR A 259 -18.15 -8.56 -12.43
CA THR A 259 -19.24 -8.57 -13.41
C THR A 259 -20.26 -7.45 -13.14
N ILE A 260 -21.32 -7.35 -13.93
CA ILE A 260 -22.39 -6.37 -13.77
C ILE A 260 -23.08 -6.59 -12.41
N GLY A 261 -23.12 -5.54 -11.59
CA GLY A 261 -23.78 -5.56 -10.28
C GLY A 261 -22.95 -6.23 -9.18
N MET A 262 -21.73 -6.68 -9.48
CA MET A 262 -20.88 -7.37 -8.51
C MET A 262 -19.51 -6.72 -8.39
N GLU A 263 -19.23 -6.24 -7.20
CA GLU A 263 -17.95 -5.67 -6.80
C GLU A 263 -17.43 -6.46 -5.60
N ALA A 264 -16.32 -7.17 -5.79
CA ALA A 264 -15.67 -7.87 -4.71
C ALA A 264 -14.82 -6.88 -3.90
N ASP A 265 -14.68 -7.11 -2.60
CA ASP A 265 -13.87 -6.23 -1.77
C ASP A 265 -12.39 -6.37 -2.08
N ILE A 266 -11.88 -7.62 -2.09
CA ILE A 266 -10.50 -7.91 -2.47
C ILE A 266 -10.48 -9.14 -3.39
N PRO A 267 -10.28 -8.95 -4.71
CA PRO A 267 -10.13 -10.05 -5.66
C PRO A 267 -8.67 -10.53 -5.69
N LEU A 268 -8.37 -11.63 -5.00
CA LEU A 268 -7.05 -12.25 -4.93
C LEU A 268 -6.81 -13.24 -6.08
N LEU A 269 -5.58 -13.28 -6.58
CA LEU A 269 -5.16 -14.21 -7.62
C LEU A 269 -4.25 -15.29 -7.03
N ARG A 270 -4.58 -16.54 -7.28
CA ARG A 270 -3.74 -17.69 -6.95
C ARG A 270 -2.68 -17.97 -8.03
N PRO A 271 -1.58 -18.68 -7.71
CA PRO A 271 -0.57 -19.07 -8.68
C PRO A 271 -1.09 -19.85 -9.90
N ASP A 272 -2.20 -20.59 -9.73
CA ASP A 272 -2.86 -21.36 -10.79
C ASP A 272 -3.82 -20.51 -11.66
N GLY A 273 -3.86 -19.19 -11.45
CA GLY A 273 -4.71 -18.26 -12.20
C GLY A 273 -6.18 -18.26 -11.76
N VAL A 274 -6.52 -19.00 -10.69
CA VAL A 274 -7.88 -19.07 -10.15
C VAL A 274 -8.16 -17.87 -9.24
N LEU A 275 -9.33 -17.28 -9.41
CA LEU A 275 -9.82 -16.18 -8.58
C LEU A 275 -10.22 -16.65 -7.18
N HIS A 276 -9.80 -15.89 -6.17
CA HIS A 276 -10.27 -16.01 -4.80
C HIS A 276 -10.81 -14.67 -4.36
N VAL A 277 -12.02 -14.61 -3.81
CA VAL A 277 -12.58 -13.34 -3.33
C VAL A 277 -12.57 -13.25 -1.83
N VAL A 278 -12.24 -12.07 -1.32
CA VAL A 278 -12.44 -11.76 0.09
C VAL A 278 -13.64 -10.83 0.20
N GLU A 279 -14.57 -11.19 1.08
CA GLU A 279 -15.70 -10.37 1.50
C GLU A 279 -15.38 -9.81 2.89
N LEU A 280 -15.32 -8.50 3.02
CA LEU A 280 -14.98 -7.83 4.27
C LEU A 280 -16.24 -7.32 4.97
N LYS A 281 -16.33 -7.56 6.27
CA LYS A 281 -17.36 -6.94 7.13
C LYS A 281 -16.71 -6.18 8.28
N LYS A 282 -17.49 -5.35 8.98
CA LYS A 282 -16.98 -4.58 10.13
C LYS A 282 -16.29 -5.48 11.16
N ALA A 283 -15.23 -4.96 11.78
CA ALA A 283 -14.59 -5.61 12.93
C ALA A 283 -15.47 -5.54 14.18
N ASN A 284 -16.14 -4.41 14.41
CA ASN A 284 -17.09 -4.25 15.51
C ASN A 284 -18.49 -4.74 15.09
N VAL A 285 -18.67 -6.05 15.06
CA VAL A 285 -19.97 -6.70 14.86
C VAL A 285 -20.10 -7.89 15.80
N GLU A 286 -21.31 -8.17 16.27
CA GLU A 286 -21.61 -9.38 17.03
C GLU A 286 -21.48 -10.59 16.09
N ILE A 287 -20.52 -11.48 16.36
CA ILE A 287 -20.17 -12.65 15.55
C ILE A 287 -21.05 -13.84 15.94
N VAL A 288 -21.17 -14.07 17.24
CA VAL A 288 -21.95 -15.18 17.80
C VAL A 288 -22.88 -14.70 18.90
N LYS A 289 -23.97 -15.42 19.09
CA LYS A 289 -24.89 -15.24 20.21
C LYS A 289 -25.07 -16.54 20.97
N ARG A 290 -25.38 -16.45 22.25
CA ARG A 290 -25.73 -17.63 23.05
C ARG A 290 -27.09 -18.18 22.61
N TYR A 291 -27.14 -19.47 22.34
CA TYR A 291 -28.36 -20.19 22.03
C TYR A 291 -28.40 -21.53 22.76
N ARG A 292 -29.27 -21.62 23.76
CA ARG A 292 -29.34 -22.76 24.70
C ARG A 292 -27.98 -22.99 25.38
N SER A 293 -27.37 -24.17 25.17
CA SER A 293 -26.10 -24.58 25.77
C SER A 293 -24.87 -24.19 24.95
N GLY A 294 -25.02 -23.61 23.75
CA GLY A 294 -23.90 -23.30 22.86
C GLY A 294 -23.94 -21.89 22.30
N HIS A 295 -22.96 -21.60 21.43
CA HIS A 295 -22.87 -20.37 20.65
C HIS A 295 -23.20 -20.67 19.20
N VAL A 296 -23.96 -19.78 18.57
CA VAL A 296 -24.30 -19.88 17.15
C VAL A 296 -23.98 -18.56 16.45
N PRO A 297 -23.56 -18.59 15.18
CA PRO A 297 -23.35 -17.38 14.41
C PRO A 297 -24.60 -16.48 14.37
N THR A 298 -24.36 -15.18 14.31
CA THR A 298 -25.41 -14.16 14.18
C THR A 298 -25.79 -13.93 12.71
N SER A 299 -26.84 -13.14 12.49
CA SER A 299 -27.29 -12.75 11.14
C SER A 299 -26.20 -12.06 10.30
N PRO A 300 -25.35 -11.15 10.84
CA PRO A 300 -24.21 -10.61 10.10
C PRO A 300 -23.31 -11.67 9.46
N VAL A 301 -22.96 -12.74 10.19
CA VAL A 301 -22.13 -13.83 9.66
C VAL A 301 -22.87 -14.58 8.55
N HIS A 302 -24.14 -14.93 8.77
CA HIS A 302 -24.96 -15.59 7.75
C HIS A 302 -25.12 -14.76 6.48
N ASN A 303 -25.33 -13.45 6.61
CA ASN A 303 -25.47 -12.53 5.49
C ASN A 303 -24.17 -12.43 4.68
N ALA A 304 -23.02 -12.34 5.36
CA ALA A 304 -21.71 -12.29 4.71
C ALA A 304 -21.40 -13.58 3.95
N VAL A 305 -21.70 -14.75 4.53
CA VAL A 305 -21.57 -16.04 3.85
C VAL A 305 -22.53 -16.14 2.66
N GLY A 306 -23.78 -15.67 2.82
CA GLY A 306 -24.74 -15.63 1.72
C GLY A 306 -24.27 -14.76 0.56
N GLN A 307 -23.66 -13.61 0.85
CA GLN A 307 -23.05 -12.72 -0.14
C GLN A 307 -21.89 -13.40 -0.86
N ALA A 308 -20.96 -14.03 -0.13
CA ALA A 308 -19.86 -14.80 -0.72
C ALA A 308 -20.37 -15.96 -1.59
N ALA A 309 -21.41 -16.68 -1.15
CA ALA A 309 -22.02 -17.75 -1.93
C ALA A 309 -22.65 -17.24 -3.24
N ASN A 310 -23.27 -16.06 -3.21
CA ASN A 310 -23.81 -15.42 -4.41
C ASN A 310 -22.71 -15.08 -5.42
N TYR A 311 -21.54 -14.62 -4.97
CA TYR A 311 -20.39 -14.39 -5.84
C TYR A 311 -19.91 -15.68 -6.48
N LEU A 312 -19.73 -16.74 -5.70
CA LEU A 312 -19.29 -18.04 -6.23
C LEU A 312 -20.27 -18.63 -7.25
N ARG A 313 -21.58 -18.48 -7.01
CA ARG A 313 -22.60 -18.88 -7.98
C ARG A 313 -22.48 -18.09 -9.28
N GLN A 314 -22.34 -16.76 -9.19
CA GLN A 314 -22.23 -15.91 -10.37
C GLN A 314 -20.94 -16.18 -11.17
N PHE A 315 -19.84 -16.46 -10.47
CA PHE A 315 -18.59 -16.92 -11.08
C PHE A 315 -18.70 -18.22 -11.86
N ASP A 316 -19.51 -19.15 -11.38
CA ASP A 316 -19.76 -20.41 -12.06
C ASP A 316 -20.65 -20.19 -13.31
N GLU A 317 -21.65 -19.31 -13.22
CA GLU A 317 -22.60 -19.00 -14.29
C GLU A 317 -21.99 -18.16 -15.43
N GLU A 318 -21.17 -17.16 -15.10
CA GLU A 318 -20.62 -16.19 -16.05
C GLU A 318 -19.14 -16.44 -16.38
N ARG A 319 -18.65 -17.64 -16.08
CA ARG A 319 -17.24 -18.04 -16.21
C ARG A 319 -16.61 -17.62 -17.54
N SER A 320 -17.26 -17.91 -18.66
CA SER A 320 -16.70 -17.63 -19.99
C SER A 320 -16.52 -16.13 -20.23
N GLU A 321 -17.50 -15.31 -19.82
CA GLU A 321 -17.43 -13.85 -19.95
C GLU A 321 -16.33 -13.27 -19.05
N ILE A 322 -16.21 -13.76 -17.82
CA ILE A 322 -15.17 -13.31 -16.90
C ILE A 322 -13.78 -13.68 -17.44
N ALA A 323 -13.60 -14.90 -17.94
CA ALA A 323 -12.34 -15.33 -18.53
C ALA A 323 -11.95 -14.48 -19.75
N GLU A 324 -12.88 -14.19 -20.65
CA GLU A 324 -12.64 -13.36 -21.84
C GLU A 324 -12.31 -11.90 -21.47
N ARG A 325 -13.03 -11.34 -20.49
CA ARG A 325 -12.93 -9.92 -20.12
C ARG A 325 -11.77 -9.59 -19.19
N LEU A 326 -11.44 -10.51 -18.28
CA LEU A 326 -10.49 -10.30 -17.19
C LEU A 326 -9.26 -11.22 -17.25
N GLY A 327 -9.28 -12.25 -18.11
CA GLY A 327 -8.15 -13.18 -18.25
C GLY A 327 -7.94 -14.07 -17.04
N VAL A 328 -8.97 -14.28 -16.21
CA VAL A 328 -8.89 -15.07 -14.97
C VAL A 328 -9.82 -16.27 -15.01
N GLU A 329 -9.39 -17.37 -14.39
CA GLU A 329 -10.20 -18.56 -14.25
C GLU A 329 -11.07 -18.43 -12.99
N THR A 330 -12.37 -18.67 -13.14
CA THR A 330 -13.31 -18.64 -12.01
C THR A 330 -13.83 -20.02 -11.64
N ARG A 331 -13.53 -21.06 -12.44
CA ARG A 331 -13.83 -22.44 -12.10
C ARG A 331 -13.14 -22.80 -10.78
N ARG A 332 -13.93 -23.22 -9.79
CA ARG A 332 -13.46 -23.52 -8.44
C ARG A 332 -12.90 -22.29 -7.71
N SER A 333 -13.44 -21.10 -7.97
CA SER A 333 -13.18 -19.95 -7.12
C SER A 333 -13.54 -20.26 -5.67
N PHE A 334 -12.75 -19.70 -4.75
CA PHE A 334 -13.00 -19.75 -3.31
C PHE A 334 -13.33 -18.35 -2.81
N ALA A 335 -13.99 -18.30 -1.65
CA ALA A 335 -14.23 -17.06 -0.94
C ALA A 335 -13.72 -17.14 0.48
N THR A 336 -13.25 -16.01 1.02
CA THR A 336 -12.98 -15.84 2.44
C THR A 336 -13.84 -14.70 2.95
N VAL A 337 -14.64 -14.95 3.98
CA VAL A 337 -15.33 -13.92 4.72
C VAL A 337 -14.46 -13.53 5.91
N VAL A 338 -14.10 -12.25 6.00
CA VAL A 338 -13.43 -11.69 7.19
C VAL A 338 -14.42 -10.82 7.93
N ILE A 339 -14.79 -11.23 9.15
CA ILE A 339 -15.86 -10.59 9.91
C ILE A 339 -15.58 -10.61 11.40
N GLY A 340 -15.75 -9.45 12.03
CA GLY A 340 -15.72 -9.35 13.47
C GLY A 340 -14.34 -9.50 14.10
N HIS A 341 -14.20 -8.99 15.32
CA HIS A 341 -13.03 -9.21 16.16
C HIS A 341 -13.49 -9.60 17.56
N PRO A 342 -12.97 -10.71 18.16
CA PRO A 342 -13.35 -11.18 19.49
C PRO A 342 -13.32 -10.12 20.59
N MET A 343 -12.41 -9.14 20.51
CA MET A 343 -12.33 -8.03 21.46
C MET A 343 -13.64 -7.23 21.63
N PHE A 344 -14.50 -7.20 20.60
CA PHE A 344 -15.78 -6.49 20.65
C PHE A 344 -16.91 -7.33 21.24
N GLN A 345 -16.63 -8.58 21.62
CA GLN A 345 -17.52 -9.46 22.37
C GLN A 345 -16.81 -10.02 23.62
N PRO A 346 -16.40 -9.16 24.58
CA PRO A 346 -15.57 -9.57 25.72
C PRO A 346 -16.25 -10.57 26.67
N ASP A 347 -17.58 -10.72 26.59
CA ASP A 347 -18.34 -11.69 27.39
C ASP A 347 -18.21 -13.14 26.88
N ILE A 348 -17.57 -13.36 25.73
CA ILE A 348 -17.40 -14.67 25.10
C ILE A 348 -15.92 -14.89 24.81
N GLU A 349 -15.38 -16.01 25.26
CA GLU A 349 -13.98 -16.35 25.01
C GLU A 349 -13.71 -16.52 23.50
N ALA A 350 -12.58 -16.01 23.03
CA ALA A 350 -12.24 -16.04 21.59
C ALA A 350 -12.29 -17.45 20.99
N TRP A 351 -11.86 -18.47 21.74
CA TRP A 351 -11.91 -19.86 21.28
C TRP A 351 -13.34 -20.36 21.06
N GLN A 352 -14.33 -19.87 21.82
CA GLN A 352 -15.75 -20.24 21.66
C GLN A 352 -16.35 -19.61 20.40
N ILE A 353 -15.93 -18.37 20.09
CA ILE A 353 -16.29 -17.70 18.84
C ILE A 353 -15.74 -18.49 17.67
N ASN A 354 -14.45 -18.83 17.70
CA ASN A 354 -13.78 -19.57 16.63
C ASN A 354 -14.36 -20.99 16.47
N ASP A 355 -14.69 -21.67 17.57
CA ASP A 355 -15.31 -23.00 17.52
C ASP A 355 -16.71 -22.97 16.88
N ALA A 356 -17.52 -21.96 17.20
CA ALA A 356 -18.83 -21.76 16.59
C ALA A 356 -18.71 -21.43 15.08
N LEU A 357 -17.76 -20.57 14.70
CA LEU A 357 -17.49 -20.28 13.29
C LEU A 357 -16.95 -21.50 12.54
N ARG A 358 -16.08 -22.30 13.15
CA ARG A 358 -15.54 -23.53 12.56
C ARG A 358 -16.63 -24.59 12.37
N THR A 359 -17.51 -24.75 13.36
CA THR A 359 -18.67 -25.64 13.27
C THR A 359 -19.63 -25.19 12.17
N TYR A 360 -19.84 -23.89 12.05
CA TYR A 360 -20.64 -23.33 10.96
C TYR A 360 -19.94 -23.49 9.59
N GLY A 361 -18.64 -23.28 9.50
CA GLY A 361 -17.87 -23.41 8.28
C GLY A 361 -17.69 -24.85 7.81
N SER A 362 -17.86 -25.86 8.66
CA SER A 362 -17.55 -27.26 8.35
C SER A 362 -18.38 -27.86 7.20
N HIS A 363 -19.48 -27.22 6.81
CA HIS A 363 -20.32 -27.62 5.67
C HIS A 363 -20.25 -26.65 4.48
N LEU A 364 -19.40 -25.62 4.55
CA LEU A 364 -19.18 -24.66 3.48
C LEU A 364 -17.95 -25.08 2.65
N SER A 365 -18.19 -25.67 1.48
CA SER A 365 -17.11 -26.32 0.69
C SER A 365 -16.11 -25.37 0.03
N ARG A 366 -16.48 -24.09 -0.17
CA ARG A 366 -15.68 -23.09 -0.90
C ARG A 366 -15.60 -21.73 -0.18
N ILE A 367 -16.09 -21.65 1.05
CA ILE A 367 -16.15 -20.41 1.82
C ILE A 367 -15.46 -20.62 3.15
N ASP A 368 -14.35 -19.94 3.35
CA ASP A 368 -13.68 -19.85 4.64
C ASP A 368 -14.23 -18.65 5.41
N ILE A 369 -14.31 -18.76 6.73
CA ILE A 369 -14.74 -17.67 7.62
C ILE A 369 -13.62 -17.44 8.62
N LEU A 370 -13.14 -16.20 8.72
CA LEU A 370 -12.09 -15.79 9.63
C LEU A 370 -12.54 -14.56 10.42
N THR A 371 -12.16 -14.49 11.68
CA THR A 371 -12.16 -13.23 12.41
C THR A 371 -10.95 -12.37 12.01
N TYR A 372 -11.02 -11.05 12.25
CA TYR A 372 -9.84 -10.21 12.05
C TYR A 372 -8.68 -10.59 12.98
N ALA A 373 -8.97 -11.10 14.19
CA ALA A 373 -7.92 -11.61 15.08
C ALA A 373 -7.17 -12.78 14.43
N GLU A 374 -7.90 -13.77 13.90
CA GLU A 374 -7.28 -14.91 13.22
C GLU A 374 -6.48 -14.49 11.98
N LEU A 375 -6.97 -13.51 11.22
CA LEU A 375 -6.26 -12.97 10.06
C LEU A 375 -4.93 -12.32 10.46
N LEU A 376 -4.97 -11.42 11.45
CA LEU A 376 -3.79 -10.71 11.95
C LEU A 376 -2.78 -11.68 12.56
N ASP A 377 -3.22 -12.61 13.41
CA ASP A 377 -2.37 -13.61 14.05
C ASP A 377 -1.77 -14.59 13.03
N SER A 378 -2.48 -14.89 11.94
CA SER A 378 -1.95 -15.71 10.84
C SER A 378 -0.86 -14.97 10.07
N ALA A 379 -1.09 -13.70 9.75
CA ALA A 379 -0.14 -12.85 9.06
C ALA A 379 1.13 -12.60 9.89
N GLU A 380 0.99 -12.36 11.19
CA GLU A 380 2.11 -12.17 12.13
C GLU A 380 3.01 -13.40 12.18
N ARG A 381 2.40 -14.59 12.40
CA ARG A 381 3.13 -15.87 12.36
C ARG A 381 3.85 -16.08 11.03
N SER A 382 3.23 -15.72 9.90
CA SER A 382 3.86 -15.86 8.59
C SER A 382 5.09 -14.98 8.42
N LEU A 383 5.20 -13.86 9.13
CA LEU A 383 6.39 -13.00 9.11
C LEU A 383 7.49 -13.59 9.98
N ASP A 384 7.15 -14.14 11.14
CA ASP A 384 8.11 -14.74 12.06
C ASP A 384 8.72 -16.05 11.51
N PHE A 385 7.94 -16.85 10.77
CA PHE A 385 8.47 -18.06 10.11
C PHE A 385 9.45 -17.74 8.97
N GLY A 386 9.28 -16.60 8.29
CA GLY A 386 10.23 -16.15 7.25
C GLY A 386 11.61 -15.82 7.82
N GLU A 387 11.67 -15.37 9.07
CA GLU A 387 12.95 -15.08 9.76
C GLU A 387 13.69 -16.37 10.16
N ALA A 388 12.97 -17.43 10.55
CA ALA A 388 13.60 -18.67 11.00
C ALA A 388 14.26 -19.47 9.86
N THR A 389 13.68 -19.44 8.64
CA THR A 389 14.22 -20.19 7.49
C THR A 389 15.47 -19.55 6.88
N ASP A 390 15.65 -18.24 7.03
CA ASP A 390 16.80 -17.50 6.52
C ASP A 390 18.03 -17.57 7.46
N HIS A 391 17.85 -18.07 8.69
CA HIS A 391 18.94 -18.29 9.65
C HIS A 391 19.55 -19.70 9.60
N GLU A 392 18.93 -20.64 8.89
CA GLU A 392 19.40 -22.04 8.74
C GLU A 392 19.95 -22.38 7.34
N SER A 393 20.00 -21.41 6.43
CA SER A 393 20.58 -21.53 5.08
C SER A 393 21.89 -20.75 5.00
#